data_AF-A0A7W8IDW6-F1
#
_entry.id   AF-A0A7W8IDW6-F1
#
_cell.length_a   1.000
_cell.length_b   1.000
_cell.length_c   1.000
_cell.angle_alpha   90.00
_cell.angle_beta   90.00
_cell.angle_gamma   90.00
#
_symmetry.space_group_name_H-M   'P 1'
#
loop_
_entity.id
_entity.type
_entity.pdbx_description
1 polymer ?
#
loop_
_entity_poly.entity_id
_entity_poly.type
_entity_poly.pdbx_seq_one_letter_code
_entity_poly.pdbx_strand_id
1 'polypeptide(L)' 'MRKHARRALEAEPLLTADDVAKRLNVSTDWVWDHSSRKKPLLPVIRMGDGTLRYRSSGIEAFIDERERISSLGRRAS' A
#
# COMPACT_ATOMS: atom_id res chain seq x y z
N MET A 1 -4.57 -27.77 -14.34
CA MET A 1 -5.25 -27.65 -13.03
C MET A 1 -4.43 -28.35 -11.96
N ARG A 2 -3.85 -27.61 -11.01
CA ARG A 2 -3.64 -28.11 -9.64
C ARG A 2 -4.29 -27.09 -8.72
N LYS A 3 -5.43 -27.51 -8.17
CA LYS A 3 -6.19 -26.83 -7.13
C LYS A 3 -5.25 -26.64 -5.94
N HIS A 4 -4.83 -25.40 -5.65
CA HIS A 4 -4.25 -25.08 -4.36
C HIS A 4 -5.36 -25.00 -3.31
N ALA A 5 -5.87 -26.18 -2.96
CA ALA A 5 -6.55 -26.39 -1.70
C ALA A 5 -5.52 -26.36 -0.56
N ARG A 6 -4.85 -25.22 -0.35
CA ARG A 6 -3.91 -24.97 0.75
C ARG A 6 -4.27 -23.71 1.54
N ARG A 7 -5.57 -23.43 1.59
CA ARG A 7 -6.22 -22.23 2.11
C ARG A 7 -6.24 -22.11 3.65
N ALA A 8 -5.16 -22.45 4.36
CA ALA A 8 -5.17 -22.33 5.83
C ALA A 8 -3.85 -21.93 6.54
N LEU A 9 -2.72 -21.73 5.84
CA LEU A 9 -1.47 -21.21 6.46
C LEU A 9 -0.66 -20.29 5.50
N GLU A 10 -1.27 -19.80 4.42
CA GLU A 10 -0.60 -19.00 3.40
C GLU A 10 -0.58 -17.53 3.84
N ALA A 11 0.54 -17.06 4.38
CA ALA A 11 0.76 -15.63 4.59
C ALA A 11 0.55 -14.90 3.25
N GLU A 12 -0.34 -13.90 3.23
CA GLU A 12 -0.61 -13.11 2.03
C GLU A 12 0.70 -12.52 1.49
N PRO A 13 1.03 -12.74 0.20
CA PRO A 13 2.26 -12.19 -0.38
C PRO A 13 2.31 -10.67 -0.22
N LEU A 14 3.48 -10.15 0.17
CA LEU A 14 3.69 -8.71 0.22
C LEU A 14 3.64 -8.12 -1.19
N LEU A 15 2.97 -6.98 -1.31
CA LEU A 15 2.85 -6.22 -2.54
C LEU A 15 4.19 -5.57 -2.92
N THR A 16 4.44 -5.47 -4.21
CA THR A 16 5.53 -4.66 -4.78
C THR A 16 5.09 -3.19 -4.95
N ALA A 17 6.03 -2.31 -5.30
CA ALA A 17 5.70 -0.91 -5.61
C ALA A 17 4.72 -0.80 -6.80
N ASP A 18 4.85 -1.67 -7.82
CA ASP A 18 3.95 -1.69 -8.97
C ASP A 18 2.54 -2.17 -8.60
N ASP A 19 2.43 -3.14 -7.69
CA ASP A 19 1.11 -3.60 -7.22
C ASP A 19 0.39 -2.49 -6.46
N VAL A 20 1.11 -1.74 -5.62
CA VAL A 20 0.56 -0.57 -4.91
C VAL A 20 0.19 0.55 -5.90
N ALA A 21 1.03 0.80 -6.90
CA ALA A 21 0.78 1.80 -7.93
C ALA A 21 -0.53 1.51 -8.68
N LYS A 22 -0.75 0.25 -9.07
CA LYS A 22 -2.01 -0.22 -9.68
C LYS A 22 -3.19 -0.07 -8.72
N ARG A 23 -3.03 -0.47 -7.46
CA ARG A 23 -4.10 -0.43 -6.44
C ARG A 23 -4.59 0.99 -6.16
N LEU A 24 -3.67 1.96 -6.13
CA LEU A 24 -3.95 3.37 -5.86
C LEU A 24 -4.20 4.20 -7.14
N ASN A 25 -4.03 3.59 -8.31
CA ASN A 25 -4.10 4.25 -9.62
C ASN A 25 -3.16 5.47 -9.74
N VAL A 26 -1.89 5.28 -9.40
CA VAL A 26 -0.81 6.29 -9.44
C VAL A 26 0.41 5.72 -10.17
N SER A 27 1.41 6.56 -10.45
CA SER A 27 2.68 6.08 -11.00
C SER A 27 3.52 5.35 -9.95
N THR A 28 4.37 4.42 -10.38
CA THR A 28 5.34 3.75 -9.50
C THR A 28 6.29 4.77 -8.87
N ASP A 29 6.71 5.82 -9.59
CA ASP A 29 7.52 6.92 -9.03
C ASP A 29 6.83 7.64 -7.86
N TRP A 30 5.50 7.81 -7.94
CA TRP A 30 4.73 8.36 -6.83
C TRP A 30 4.86 7.45 -5.61
N VAL A 31 4.76 6.13 -5.78
CA VAL A 31 4.92 5.15 -4.69
C VAL A 31 6.32 5.24 -4.07
N TRP A 32 7.38 5.33 -4.88
CA TRP A 32 8.77 5.49 -4.40
C TRP A 32 8.95 6.78 -3.59
N ASP A 33 8.46 7.90 -4.12
CA ASP A 33 8.51 9.20 -3.47
C ASP A 33 7.82 9.17 -2.11
N HIS A 34 6.62 8.59 -2.05
CA HIS A 34 5.80 8.53 -0.85
C HIS A 34 6.22 7.39 0.09
N SER A 35 7.20 6.58 -0.28
CA SER A 35 7.82 5.59 0.61
C SER A 35 9.05 6.12 1.32
N SER A 36 9.56 7.30 0.94
CA SER A 36 10.86 7.79 1.41
C SER A 36 10.89 9.28 1.79
N ARG A 37 10.21 10.15 1.04
CA ARG A 37 10.47 11.60 1.10
C ARG A 37 9.23 12.49 1.02
N LYS A 38 8.20 12.12 0.26
CA LYS A 38 6.98 12.93 0.08
C LYS A 38 5.86 12.46 0.98
N LYS A 39 5.05 13.41 1.47
CA LYS A 39 3.84 13.15 2.24
C LYS A 39 2.64 13.07 1.29
N PRO A 40 1.63 12.22 1.57
CA PRO A 40 1.53 11.32 2.73
C PRO A 40 2.42 10.07 2.60
N LEU A 41 3.00 9.58 3.71
CA LEU A 41 3.88 8.41 3.65
C LEU A 41 3.08 7.10 3.52
N LEU A 42 3.54 6.20 2.66
CA LEU A 42 3.03 4.84 2.55
C LEU A 42 3.62 3.93 3.66
N PRO A 43 2.86 2.92 4.12
CA PRO A 43 3.29 1.97 5.15
C PRO A 43 4.23 0.90 4.56
N VAL A 44 5.46 1.32 4.26
CA VAL A 44 6.47 0.50 3.58
C VAL A 44 7.27 -0.38 4.54
N ILE A 45 7.56 -1.61 4.11
CA ILE A 45 8.55 -2.51 4.70
C ILE A 45 9.81 -2.45 3.82
N ARG A 46 10.93 -2.07 4.42
CA ARG A 46 12.23 -2.03 3.74
C ARG A 46 12.96 -3.34 3.99
N MET A 47 13.27 -4.09 2.93
CA MET A 47 13.98 -5.36 3.05
C MET A 47 15.51 -5.17 3.19
N GLY A 48 16.01 -3.97 2.87
CA GLY A 48 17.44 -3.68 2.69
C GLY A 48 17.90 -4.17 1.31
N ASP A 49 18.73 -3.37 0.61
CA ASP A 49 19.03 -3.43 -0.85
C ASP A 49 18.22 -2.48 -1.76
N GLY A 50 17.32 -1.69 -1.17
CA GLY A 50 16.43 -0.80 -1.93
C GLY A 50 15.08 -1.43 -2.28
N THR A 51 14.87 -2.72 -2.00
CA THR A 51 13.60 -3.41 -2.18
C THR A 51 12.56 -2.92 -1.17
N LEU A 52 11.43 -2.46 -1.70
CA LEU A 52 10.25 -2.06 -0.94
C LEU A 52 9.17 -3.12 -1.06
N ARG A 53 8.53 -3.42 0.08
CA ARG A 53 7.38 -4.31 0.16
C ARG A 53 6.29 -3.67 0.99
N TYR A 54 5.04 -4.05 0.72
CA TYR A 54 3.88 -3.49 1.41
C TYR A 54 2.95 -4.61 1.82
N ARG A 55 2.34 -4.48 3.01
CA ARG A 55 1.20 -5.33 3.37
C ARG A 55 -0.05 -4.77 2.72
N SER A 56 -0.85 -5.65 2.11
CA SER A 56 -2.17 -5.34 1.56
C SER A 56 -3.03 -4.57 2.58
N SER A 57 -3.17 -5.12 3.79
CA SER A 57 -3.90 -4.49 4.90
C SER A 57 -3.37 -3.11 5.31
N GLY A 58 -2.06 -2.86 5.17
CA GLY A 58 -1.48 -1.54 5.44
C GLY A 58 -1.90 -0.51 4.40
N ILE A 59 -1.94 -0.90 3.13
CA ILE A 59 -2.40 -0.03 2.04
C ILE A 59 -3.88 0.29 2.18
N GLU A 60 -4.71 -0.69 2.55
CA GLU A 60 -6.14 -0.45 2.81
C GLU A 60 -6.34 0.53 3.97
N ALA A 61 -5.66 0.33 5.11
CA ALA A 61 -5.74 1.26 6.24
C ALA A 61 -5.25 2.68 5.88
N PHE A 62 -4.26 2.79 5.00
CA PHE A 62 -3.82 4.08 4.46
C PHE A 62 -4.93 4.76 3.65
N ILE A 63 -5.64 4.03 2.78
CA ILE A 63 -6.76 4.54 1.98
C ILE A 63 -7.85 5.07 2.91
N ASP A 64 -8.26 4.28 3.91
CA ASP A 64 -9.30 4.65 4.87
C ASP A 64 -8.94 5.96 5.62
N GLU A 65 -7.69 6.11 6.06
CA GLU A 65 -7.26 7.33 6.74
C GLU A 65 -7.24 8.54 5.80
N ARG A 66 -6.86 8.37 4.52
CA ARG A 66 -6.92 9.45 3.52
C ARG A 66 -8.35 9.90 3.25
N GLU A 67 -9.29 8.96 3.18
CA GLU A 67 -10.71 9.25 3.04
C GLU A 67 -11.24 10.00 4.26
N ARG A 68 -10.91 9.53 5.48
CA ARG A 68 -11.30 10.17 6.73
C ARG A 68 -10.81 11.62 6.79
N ILE A 69 -9.53 11.87 6.53
CA ILE A 69 -8.95 13.23 6.52
C ILE A 69 -9.65 14.12 5.48
N SER A 70 -9.89 13.60 4.27
CA SER A 70 -10.59 14.34 3.22
C SER A 70 -12.02 14.72 3.62
N SER A 71 -12.74 13.80 4.27
CA SER A 71 -14.11 14.04 4.75
C SER A 71 -14.19 15.03 5.91
N LEU A 72 -13.20 15.03 6.81
CA LEU A 72 -13.11 15.98 7.92
C LEU A 72 -12.84 17.40 7.41
N GLY A 73 -11.94 17.57 6.42
CA GLY A 73 -11.67 18.87 5.82
C GLY A 73 -12.91 19.50 5.17
N ARG A 74 -13.76 18.69 4.54
CA ARG A 74 -15.03 19.15 3.92
C ARG A 74 -16.12 19.57 4.92
N ARG A 75 -16.07 19.10 6.17
CA ARG A 75 -17.05 19.47 7.21
C ARG A 75 -16.70 20.77 7.94
N ALA A 76 -15.45 21.19 7.87
CA ALA A 76 -14.95 22.42 8.47
C ALA A 76 -14.91 23.61 7.50
N SER A 77 -15.37 23.42 6.25
CA SER A 77 -15.45 24.43 5.18
C SER A 77 -16.88 24.81 4.86
#